data_AF-A0A2D5RQ88-F1
#
_entry.id   AF-A0A2D5RQ88-F1
#
_cell.length_a   1.000
_cell.length_b   1.000
_cell.length_c   1.000
_cell.angle_alpha   90.00
_cell.angle_beta   90.00
_cell.angle_gamma   90.00
#
_symmetry.space_group_name_H-M   'P 1'
#
loop_
_entity.id
_entity.type
_entity.pdbx_description
1 polymer ?
#
loop_
_entity_poly.entity_id
_entity_poly.type
_entity_poly.pdbx_seq_one_letter_code
_entity_poly.pdbx_strand_id
1 'polypeptide(L)'
;MTQYSEVKKICDELQQAGKPVSLDYLLAKVSGAQASLVVHYQKWRNEQATRIPTVAETAFSEDFVTAFQREAQQHASKQLEQLNEQLAQAIQAEVQAAEHNQQIQKDLEQLQQKRSELEVSLAHQQQQLAVQSEKYSAVKDERDQALQHAKSQQQELADSKQLQEEHQMRLDQLHNELEIAATERQQSEQQLQKQLDAAANDLQQGEQKLQQLRQQLADTNNQLAASEQAAANAADELKALQQSNEQLQQQLQQQSEQHSQQLAELQQQLSAASSEQQALQDKLTEALGLEQKLLEPQQLNKQQLQDLEKYQASAKKIAAEQQQSSNEIVELQTMLSEFENKLQQATKTEMQAVAQSRRLQLQLDQLQKAQEEGGSAAADNGQQDAIIAERDRALQQVAELEELQASLTEERDAALDQVAIEQKQLAKLQSQQQPDNNAELEAALVAQQQLVADHKTALDSLKAEREAAQQEADAQRNLVSELQQQIDHLQQVQSEQGSDQPDLQQLVDQLRASNNMMKDQSAITANHQAEQRETIKQLRDELQQQRDQMQEMLVDKNGWSKQKQQLEEQVSFVKSNATATIERLTRYREQAQEKIEKLEQKLRDQQKDPAKAT
;
A
#
# COMPACT_ATOMS: atom_id res chain seq x y z
N MET A 1 -5.76 121.95 90.12
CA MET A 1 -4.33 121.76 89.79
C MET A 1 -3.60 121.56 91.10
N THR A 2 -3.11 120.35 91.36
CA THR A 2 -2.34 120.03 92.58
C THR A 2 -1.00 120.76 92.54
N GLN A 3 -0.76 121.66 93.49
CA GLN A 3 0.49 122.41 93.57
C GLN A 3 1.50 121.62 94.43
N TYR A 4 2.77 121.58 94.01
CA TYR A 4 3.86 120.88 94.70
C TYR A 4 3.97 121.22 96.20
N SER A 5 3.63 122.46 96.58
CA SER A 5 3.63 122.96 97.95
C SER A 5 2.69 122.19 98.88
N GLU A 6 1.51 121.77 98.41
CA GLU A 6 0.54 121.01 99.22
C GLU A 6 1.01 119.58 99.44
N VAL A 7 1.51 118.92 98.39
CA VAL A 7 2.07 117.56 98.48
C VAL A 7 3.28 117.55 99.41
N LYS A 8 4.17 118.54 99.28
CA LYS A 8 5.34 118.70 100.16
C LYS A 8 4.95 118.88 101.62
N LYS A 9 3.95 119.73 101.93
CA LYS A 9 3.49 119.96 103.31
C LYS A 9 2.95 118.67 103.96
N ILE A 10 2.14 117.89 103.23
CA ILE A 10 1.62 116.61 103.74
C ILE A 10 2.75 115.60 103.96
N CYS A 11 3.72 115.53 103.04
CA CYS A 11 4.86 114.63 103.19
C CYS A 11 5.77 115.05 104.37
N ASP A 12 6.02 116.34 104.56
CA ASP A 12 6.81 116.87 105.67
C ASP A 12 6.10 116.68 107.03
N GLU A 13 4.77 116.85 107.10
CA GLU A 13 3.97 116.57 108.30
C GLU A 13 3.97 115.07 108.66
N LEU A 14 3.84 114.17 107.68
CA LEU A 14 3.92 112.73 107.91
C LEU A 14 5.31 112.30 108.39
N GLN A 15 6.36 112.89 107.84
CA GLN A 15 7.74 112.63 108.25
C GLN A 15 8.01 113.16 109.67
N GLN A 16 7.53 114.37 110.03
CA GLN A 16 7.65 114.90 111.40
C GLN A 16 6.86 114.06 112.42
N ALA A 17 5.72 113.49 112.01
CA ALA A 17 4.92 112.59 112.84
C ALA A 17 5.47 111.15 112.93
N GLY A 18 6.59 110.84 112.28
CA GLY A 18 7.21 109.50 112.28
C GLY A 18 6.39 108.43 111.55
N LYS A 19 5.42 108.82 110.71
CA LYS A 19 4.58 107.89 109.94
C LYS A 19 5.18 107.65 108.55
N PRO A 20 5.09 106.42 107.99
CA PRO A 20 5.65 106.13 106.67
C PRO A 20 4.92 106.96 105.60
N VAL A 21 5.69 107.72 104.82
CA VAL A 21 5.16 108.50 103.69
C VAL A 21 5.00 107.59 102.47
N SER A 22 3.83 106.96 102.31
CA SER A 22 3.53 106.11 101.16
C SER A 22 2.78 106.87 100.05
N LEU A 23 3.04 106.48 98.80
CA LEU A 23 2.35 107.05 97.63
C LEU A 23 0.84 106.81 97.69
N ASP A 24 0.41 105.65 98.20
CA ASP A 24 -1.01 105.29 98.34
C ASP A 24 -1.76 106.20 99.32
N TYR A 25 -1.09 106.63 100.41
CA TYR A 25 -1.68 107.57 101.35
C TYR A 25 -1.87 108.96 100.72
N LEU A 26 -0.92 109.40 99.90
CA LEU A 26 -1.00 110.68 99.19
C LEU A 26 -2.06 110.68 98.09
N LEU A 27 -2.22 109.55 97.39
CA LEU A 27 -3.27 109.34 96.39
C LEU A 27 -4.68 109.33 97.00
N ALA A 28 -4.83 108.88 98.25
CA ALA A 28 -6.11 108.89 98.96
C ALA A 28 -6.51 110.27 99.52
N LYS A 29 -5.54 111.14 99.85
CA LYS A 29 -5.80 112.41 100.56
C LYS A 29 -5.79 113.65 99.67
N VAL A 30 -5.21 113.58 98.47
CA VAL A 30 -5.01 114.74 97.59
C VAL A 30 -5.72 114.51 96.26
N SER A 31 -6.73 115.33 95.99
CA SER A 31 -7.54 115.27 94.76
C SER A 31 -6.76 115.85 93.57
N GLY A 32 -6.18 115.00 92.72
CA GLY A 32 -5.46 115.43 91.52
C GLY A 32 -5.09 114.28 90.59
N ALA A 33 -4.59 114.60 89.39
CA ALA A 33 -4.13 113.60 88.44
C ALA A 33 -2.94 112.80 89.02
N GLN A 34 -3.07 111.47 89.07
CA GLN A 34 -2.08 110.58 89.70
C GLN A 34 -0.66 110.81 89.17
N ALA A 35 -0.51 111.06 87.87
CA ALA A 35 0.78 111.32 87.23
C ALA A 35 1.51 112.56 87.82
N SER A 36 0.78 113.65 88.08
CA SER A 36 1.37 114.86 88.69
C SER A 36 1.76 114.60 90.15
N LEU A 37 1.00 113.78 90.86
CA LEU A 37 1.23 113.43 92.26
C LEU A 37 2.49 112.55 92.42
N VAL A 38 2.70 111.60 91.51
CA VAL A 38 3.92 110.78 91.45
C VAL A 38 5.15 111.65 91.19
N VAL A 39 5.06 112.61 90.26
CA VAL A 39 6.17 113.55 89.96
C VAL A 39 6.48 114.43 91.18
N HIS A 40 5.46 114.94 91.87
CA HIS A 40 5.66 115.72 93.09
C HIS A 40 6.22 114.89 94.26
N TYR A 41 5.76 113.66 94.43
CA TYR A 41 6.29 112.73 95.44
C TYR A 41 7.75 112.35 95.15
N GLN A 42 8.10 112.06 93.89
CA GLN A 42 9.49 111.84 93.48
C GLN A 42 10.35 113.09 93.74
N LYS A 43 9.84 114.29 93.45
CA LYS A 43 10.55 115.55 93.71
C LYS A 43 10.80 115.75 95.21
N TRP A 44 9.82 115.49 96.07
CA TRP A 44 10.01 115.53 97.53
C TRP A 44 10.99 114.45 98.01
N ARG A 45 10.90 113.23 97.50
CA ARG A 45 11.81 112.13 97.85
C ARG A 45 13.26 112.46 97.46
N ASN A 46 13.47 113.10 96.31
CA ASN A 46 14.78 113.60 95.89
C ASN A 46 15.25 114.75 96.80
N GLU A 47 14.38 115.66 97.22
CA GLU A 47 14.74 116.70 98.21
C GLU A 47 15.13 116.09 99.58
N GLN A 48 14.46 115.02 100.02
CA GLN A 48 14.84 114.28 101.23
C GLN A 48 16.17 113.52 101.07
N ALA A 49 16.42 112.94 99.90
CA ALA A 49 17.69 112.30 99.58
C ALA A 49 18.87 113.30 99.51
N THR A 50 18.57 114.59 99.27
CA THR A 50 19.58 115.68 99.23
C THR A 50 19.69 116.42 100.57
N ARG A 51 18.85 116.10 101.57
CA ARG A 51 19.09 116.53 102.95
C ARG A 51 20.26 115.74 103.49
N ILE A 52 21.39 116.43 103.69
CA ILE A 52 22.54 115.90 104.41
C ILE A 52 22.03 115.36 105.75
N PRO A 53 22.14 114.05 106.03
CA PRO A 53 21.81 113.53 107.34
C PRO A 53 22.77 114.17 108.34
N THR A 54 22.23 114.89 109.32
CA THR A 54 22.92 115.10 110.60
C THR A 54 23.26 113.72 111.13
N VAL A 55 24.53 113.35 111.03
CA VAL A 55 25.06 112.08 111.51
C VAL A 55 24.77 112.02 113.00
N ALA A 56 23.80 111.17 113.38
CA ALA A 56 23.74 110.67 114.73
C ALA A 56 24.99 109.80 114.90
N GLU A 57 25.91 110.28 115.71
CA GLU A 57 27.10 109.58 116.16
C GLU A 57 26.70 108.29 116.90
N THR A 58 26.51 107.22 116.14
CA THR A 58 26.80 105.86 116.60
C THR A 58 27.72 105.25 115.57
N ALA A 59 28.93 105.79 115.52
CA ALA A 59 30.03 105.17 114.83
C ALA A 59 30.25 103.80 115.47
N PHE A 60 29.91 102.73 114.74
CA PHE A 60 30.46 101.42 115.01
C PHE A 60 31.98 101.55 115.10
N SER A 61 32.61 100.90 116.06
CA SER A 61 34.06 100.99 116.21
C SER A 61 34.76 100.63 114.89
N GLU A 62 35.86 101.30 114.61
CA GLU A 62 36.67 101.03 113.40
C GLU A 62 37.07 99.55 113.32
N ASP A 63 37.25 98.90 114.48
CA ASP A 63 37.45 97.46 114.64
C ASP A 63 36.24 96.63 114.15
N PHE A 64 35.00 97.04 114.47
CA PHE A 64 33.79 96.34 114.01
C PHE A 64 33.60 96.50 112.50
N VAL A 65 33.80 97.70 111.95
CA VAL A 65 33.68 97.94 110.51
C VAL A 65 34.72 97.11 109.75
N THR A 66 35.96 97.08 110.24
CA THR A 66 37.04 96.29 109.65
C THR A 66 36.78 94.78 109.77
N ALA A 67 36.29 94.31 110.92
CA ALA A 67 35.93 92.90 111.12
C ALA A 67 34.76 92.48 110.22
N PHE A 68 33.70 93.29 110.14
CA PHE A 68 32.55 93.04 109.27
C PHE A 68 32.95 93.05 107.79
N GLN A 69 33.81 93.99 107.37
CA GLN A 69 34.29 94.04 105.99
C GLN A 69 35.13 92.81 105.64
N ARG A 70 35.97 92.34 106.56
CA ARG A 70 36.74 91.10 106.41
C ARG A 70 35.83 89.87 106.32
N GLU A 71 34.82 89.77 107.18
CA GLU A 71 33.88 88.66 107.21
C GLU A 71 32.96 88.66 105.97
N ALA A 72 32.50 89.84 105.53
CA ALA A 72 31.74 90.00 104.29
C ALA A 72 32.58 89.63 103.06
N GLN A 73 33.86 90.01 103.01
CA GLN A 73 34.79 89.59 101.95
C GLN A 73 35.04 88.07 101.98
N GLN A 74 35.17 87.47 103.16
CA GLN A 74 35.30 86.02 103.31
C GLN A 74 34.03 85.28 102.88
N HIS A 75 32.85 85.80 103.20
CA HIS A 75 31.58 85.23 102.75
C HIS A 75 31.39 85.37 101.24
N ALA A 76 31.68 86.55 100.67
CA ALA A 76 31.59 86.81 99.24
C ALA A 76 32.59 85.94 98.45
N SER A 77 33.83 85.80 98.94
CA SER A 77 34.83 84.92 98.31
C SER A 77 34.43 83.45 98.37
N LYS A 78 33.95 82.95 99.51
CA LYS A 78 33.41 81.58 99.62
C LYS A 78 32.23 81.34 98.68
N GLN A 79 31.29 82.27 98.60
CA GLN A 79 30.15 82.17 97.69
C GLN A 79 30.61 82.19 96.23
N LEU A 80 31.55 83.06 95.88
CA LEU A 80 32.09 83.15 94.52
C LEU A 80 32.89 81.90 94.14
N GLU A 81 33.62 81.31 95.08
CA GLU A 81 34.33 80.05 94.91
C GLU A 81 33.36 78.88 94.71
N GLN A 82 32.29 78.78 95.52
CA GLN A 82 31.22 77.80 95.33
C GLN A 82 30.52 77.94 93.98
N LEU A 83 30.24 79.18 93.55
CA LEU A 83 29.57 79.45 92.27
C LEU A 83 30.49 79.13 91.09
N ASN A 84 31.80 79.39 91.21
CA ASN A 84 32.79 78.99 90.23
C ASN A 84 32.95 77.46 90.15
N GLU A 85 32.91 76.76 91.29
CA GLU A 85 32.97 75.30 91.31
C GLU A 85 31.73 74.68 90.66
N GLN A 86 30.53 75.22 90.95
CA GLN A 86 29.29 74.80 90.28
C GLN A 86 29.33 75.09 88.77
N LEU A 87 29.85 76.25 88.36
CA LEU A 87 30.01 76.58 86.94
C LEU A 87 31.00 75.63 86.25
N ALA A 88 32.13 75.31 86.89
CA ALA A 88 33.11 74.36 86.36
C ALA A 88 32.51 72.96 86.19
N GLN A 89 31.73 72.48 87.18
CA GLN A 89 31.01 71.21 87.09
C GLN A 89 29.96 71.22 85.98
N ALA A 90 29.21 72.31 85.83
CA ALA A 90 28.22 72.44 84.76
C ALA A 90 28.86 72.44 83.37
N ILE A 91 29.96 73.17 83.17
CA ILE A 91 30.74 73.16 81.93
C ILE A 91 31.27 71.76 81.64
N GLN A 92 31.82 71.07 82.64
CA GLN A 92 32.32 69.71 82.47
C GLN A 92 31.21 68.73 82.08
N ALA A 93 30.02 68.84 82.69
CA ALA A 93 28.86 68.03 82.35
C ALA A 93 28.35 68.31 80.92
N GLU A 94 28.36 69.58 80.48
CA GLU A 94 27.97 69.97 79.13
C GLU A 94 28.96 69.41 78.08
N VAL A 95 30.27 69.49 78.36
CA VAL A 95 31.30 68.89 77.49
C VAL A 95 31.10 67.38 77.37
N GLN A 96 30.89 66.67 78.48
CA GLN A 96 30.61 65.23 78.46
C GLN A 96 29.33 64.89 77.70
N ALA A 97 28.26 65.70 77.85
CA ALA A 97 27.03 65.52 77.10
C ALA A 97 27.22 65.78 75.59
N ALA A 98 28.03 66.76 75.21
CA ALA A 98 28.37 67.05 73.83
C ALA A 98 29.20 65.90 73.21
N GLU A 99 30.20 65.38 73.93
CA GLU A 99 30.98 64.21 73.53
C GLU A 99 30.09 62.97 73.36
N HIS A 100 29.16 62.74 74.29
CA HIS A 100 28.22 61.62 74.21
C HIS A 100 27.26 61.76 73.02
N ASN A 101 26.73 62.95 72.77
CA ASN A 101 25.90 63.22 71.59
C ASN A 101 26.67 63.02 70.29
N GLN A 102 27.95 63.43 70.24
CA GLN A 102 28.80 63.19 69.09
C GLN A 102 29.03 61.68 68.87
N GLN A 103 29.20 60.91 69.94
CA GLN A 103 29.32 59.45 69.86
C GLN A 103 28.03 58.82 69.35
N ILE A 104 26.86 59.23 69.86
CA ILE A 104 25.56 58.75 69.38
C ILE A 104 25.36 59.06 67.89
N GLN A 105 25.77 60.24 67.43
CA GLN A 105 25.70 60.59 66.00
C GLN A 105 26.55 59.66 65.14
N LYS A 106 27.79 59.38 65.57
CA LYS A 106 28.66 58.42 64.88
C LYS A 106 28.06 57.01 64.86
N ASP A 107 27.49 56.56 65.98
CA ASP A 107 26.86 55.25 66.08
C ASP A 107 25.61 55.16 65.18
N LEU A 108 24.81 56.22 65.10
CA LEU A 108 23.67 56.32 64.19
C LEU A 108 24.09 56.26 62.71
N GLU A 109 25.16 56.98 62.33
CA GLU A 109 25.71 56.92 60.97
C GLU A 109 26.20 55.52 60.62
N GLN A 110 26.92 54.85 61.53
CA GLN A 110 27.36 53.46 61.33
C GLN A 110 26.20 52.48 61.22
N LEU A 111 25.15 52.66 62.03
CA LEU A 111 23.94 51.83 61.95
C LEU A 111 23.19 52.07 60.64
N GLN A 112 23.11 53.31 60.16
CA GLN A 112 22.51 53.62 58.86
C GLN A 112 23.30 53.01 57.70
N GLN A 113 24.64 53.07 57.74
CA GLN A 113 25.49 52.40 56.77
C GLN A 113 25.24 50.89 56.77
N LYS A 114 25.30 50.23 57.93
CA LYS A 114 25.00 48.78 58.04
C LYS A 114 23.59 48.44 57.56
N ARG A 115 22.60 49.29 57.85
CA ARG A 115 21.22 49.09 57.36
C ARG A 115 21.18 49.14 55.84
N SER A 116 21.84 50.11 55.23
CA SER A 116 21.90 50.23 53.76
C SER A 116 22.63 49.05 53.12
N GLU A 117 23.72 48.56 53.72
CA GLU A 117 24.43 47.37 53.26
C GLU A 117 23.55 46.12 53.33
N LEU A 118 22.81 45.95 54.43
CA LEU A 118 21.86 44.83 54.58
C LEU A 118 20.67 44.95 53.63
N GLU A 119 20.14 46.15 53.40
CA GLU A 119 19.06 46.39 52.43
C GLU A 119 19.50 46.03 51.01
N VAL A 120 20.73 46.43 50.61
CA VAL A 120 21.33 46.06 49.32
C VAL A 120 21.55 44.55 49.23
N SER A 121 22.08 43.93 50.28
CA SER A 121 22.28 42.47 50.33
C SER A 121 20.96 41.70 50.23
N LEU A 122 19.90 42.17 50.89
CA LEU A 122 18.56 41.57 50.84
C LEU A 122 17.96 41.70 49.45
N ALA A 123 18.04 42.89 48.84
CA ALA A 123 17.58 43.13 47.47
C ALA A 123 18.31 42.24 46.48
N HIS A 124 19.63 42.08 46.64
CA HIS A 124 20.43 41.18 45.81
C HIS A 124 20.01 39.71 45.97
N GLN A 125 19.76 39.26 47.22
CA GLN A 125 19.30 37.90 47.48
C GLN A 125 17.90 37.64 46.89
N GLN A 126 16.98 38.61 46.99
CA GLN A 126 15.65 38.51 46.38
C GLN A 126 15.74 38.43 44.85
N GLN A 127 16.62 39.23 44.23
CA GLN A 127 16.86 39.16 42.79
C GLN A 127 17.44 37.80 42.38
N GLN A 128 18.39 37.25 43.14
CA GLN A 128 18.92 35.91 42.87
C GLN A 128 17.84 34.82 42.95
N LEU A 129 16.96 34.88 43.95
CA LEU A 129 15.84 33.95 44.09
C LEU A 129 14.84 34.09 42.92
N ALA A 130 14.54 35.31 42.49
CA ALA A 130 13.68 35.54 41.32
C ALA A 130 14.29 34.91 40.05
N VAL A 131 15.58 35.15 39.79
CA VAL A 131 16.29 34.56 38.65
C VAL A 131 16.33 33.04 38.74
N GLN A 132 16.52 32.46 39.93
CA GLN A 132 16.46 31.00 40.11
C GLN A 132 15.05 30.46 39.82
N SER A 133 14.00 31.14 40.30
CA SER A 133 12.61 30.76 40.02
C SER A 133 12.31 30.77 38.51
N GLU A 134 12.76 31.77 37.78
CA GLU A 134 12.63 31.84 36.32
C GLU A 134 13.36 30.70 35.63
N LYS A 135 14.60 30.39 36.05
CA LYS A 135 15.37 29.25 35.54
C LYS A 135 14.65 27.92 35.78
N TYR A 136 14.07 27.72 36.96
CA TYR A 136 13.30 26.51 37.25
C TYR A 136 12.03 26.40 36.39
N SER A 137 11.35 27.52 36.11
CA SER A 137 10.21 27.54 35.19
C SER A 137 10.65 27.17 33.77
N ALA A 138 11.72 27.78 33.27
CA ALA A 138 12.25 27.49 31.94
C ALA A 138 12.64 26.00 31.77
N VAL A 139 13.36 25.43 32.74
CA VAL A 139 13.73 24.00 32.73
C VAL A 139 12.50 23.10 32.79
N LYS A 140 11.46 23.50 33.51
CA LYS A 140 10.20 22.75 33.55
C LYS A 140 9.49 22.77 32.20
N ASP A 141 9.45 23.93 31.54
CA ASP A 141 8.84 24.08 30.22
C ASP A 141 9.62 23.30 29.16
N GLU A 142 10.96 23.34 29.19
CA GLU A 142 11.83 22.51 28.33
C GLU A 142 11.58 21.01 28.54
N ARG A 143 11.46 20.56 29.80
CA ARG A 143 11.13 19.17 30.12
C ARG A 143 9.76 18.78 29.56
N ASP A 144 8.75 19.65 29.71
CA ASP A 144 7.39 19.36 29.25
C ASP A 144 7.32 19.33 27.72
N GLN A 145 8.08 20.20 27.02
CA GLN A 145 8.26 20.14 25.57
C GLN A 145 8.99 18.86 25.13
N ALA A 146 10.06 18.47 25.82
CA ALA A 146 10.79 17.23 25.53
C ALA A 146 9.90 15.99 25.71
N LEU A 147 9.03 15.97 26.73
CA LEU A 147 8.06 14.90 26.94
C LEU A 147 7.00 14.85 25.84
N GLN A 148 6.51 16.01 25.36
CA GLN A 148 5.60 16.05 24.21
C GLN A 148 6.28 15.52 22.94
N HIS A 149 7.51 15.93 22.67
CA HIS A 149 8.29 15.44 21.53
C HIS A 149 8.51 13.93 21.61
N ALA A 150 8.90 13.40 22.77
CA ALA A 150 9.08 11.97 22.98
C ALA A 150 7.77 11.19 22.75
N LYS A 151 6.63 11.75 23.18
CA LYS A 151 5.32 11.13 22.94
C LYS A 151 4.93 11.15 21.46
N SER A 152 5.20 12.24 20.74
CA SER A 152 4.99 12.33 19.29
C SER A 152 5.84 11.30 18.55
N GLN A 153 7.14 11.22 18.86
CA GLN A 153 8.04 10.24 18.26
C GLN A 153 7.59 8.81 18.55
N GLN A 154 7.14 8.51 19.77
CA GLN A 154 6.64 7.18 20.12
C GLN A 154 5.39 6.81 19.31
N GLN A 155 4.53 7.78 19.03
CA GLN A 155 3.34 7.58 18.21
C GLN A 155 3.69 7.35 16.73
N GLU A 156 4.59 8.15 16.17
CA GLU A 156 5.13 7.93 14.81
C GLU A 156 5.79 6.55 14.66
N LEU A 157 6.51 6.09 15.70
CA LEU A 157 7.13 4.75 15.70
C LEU A 157 6.08 3.64 15.77
N ALA A 158 4.96 3.85 16.46
CA ALA A 158 3.84 2.91 16.48
C ALA A 158 3.13 2.85 15.12
N ASP A 159 2.86 4.01 14.52
CA ASP A 159 2.23 4.10 13.20
C ASP A 159 3.13 3.48 12.12
N SER A 160 4.44 3.73 12.18
CA SER A 160 5.42 3.12 11.27
C SER A 160 5.47 1.59 11.40
N LYS A 161 5.41 1.05 12.63
CA LYS A 161 5.33 -0.40 12.85
C LYS A 161 4.04 -1.00 12.28
N GLN A 162 2.91 -0.33 12.47
CA GLN A 162 1.63 -0.79 11.93
C GLN A 162 1.65 -0.80 10.39
N LEU A 163 2.21 0.24 9.77
CA LEU A 163 2.39 0.29 8.31
C LEU A 163 3.32 -0.83 7.81
N GLN A 164 4.38 -1.13 8.57
CA GLN A 164 5.29 -2.23 8.25
C GLN A 164 4.60 -3.60 8.33
N GLU A 165 3.75 -3.82 9.33
CA GLU A 165 2.93 -5.05 9.44
C GLU A 165 1.94 -5.17 8.27
N GLU A 166 1.32 -4.06 7.86
CA GLU A 166 0.41 -4.04 6.70
C GLU A 166 1.15 -4.36 5.39
N HIS A 167 2.34 -3.78 5.18
CA HIS A 167 3.19 -4.11 4.04
C HIS A 167 3.66 -5.56 4.07
N GLN A 168 3.99 -6.11 5.24
CA GLN A 168 4.37 -7.51 5.37
C GLN A 168 3.21 -8.44 4.98
N MET A 169 1.99 -8.14 5.46
CA MET A 169 0.80 -8.90 5.08
C MET A 169 0.53 -8.83 3.57
N ARG A 170 0.73 -7.66 2.94
CA ARG A 170 0.61 -7.47 1.49
C ARG A 170 1.64 -8.30 0.72
N LEU A 171 2.89 -8.36 1.21
CA LEU A 171 3.95 -9.18 0.62
C LEU A 171 3.64 -10.67 0.74
N ASP A 172 3.12 -11.12 1.88
CA ASP A 172 2.73 -12.52 2.07
C ASP A 172 1.56 -12.91 1.16
N GLN A 173 0.58 -12.02 0.95
CA GLN A 173 -0.50 -12.21 -0.03
C GLN A 173 0.04 -12.33 -1.46
N LEU A 174 0.90 -11.40 -1.88
CA LEU A 174 1.54 -11.45 -3.21
C LEU A 174 2.40 -12.69 -3.39
N HIS A 175 3.07 -13.17 -2.34
CA HIS A 175 3.85 -14.39 -2.38
C HIS A 175 2.96 -15.61 -2.62
N ASN A 176 1.82 -15.67 -1.94
CA ASN A 176 0.85 -16.75 -2.09
C ASN A 176 0.20 -16.73 -3.50
N GLU A 177 -0.13 -15.55 -4.04
CA GLU A 177 -0.60 -15.41 -5.41
C GLU A 177 0.44 -15.86 -6.44
N LEU A 178 1.72 -15.51 -6.23
CA LEU A 178 2.83 -15.98 -7.08
C LEU A 178 3.00 -17.50 -7.02
N GLU A 179 2.86 -18.10 -5.84
CA GLU A 179 2.94 -19.55 -5.67
C GLU A 179 1.79 -20.26 -6.39
N ILE A 180 0.56 -19.75 -6.27
CA ILE A 180 -0.61 -20.25 -7.02
C ILE A 180 -0.34 -20.15 -8.53
N ALA A 181 0.07 -18.98 -9.03
CA ALA A 181 0.36 -18.78 -10.45
C ALA A 181 1.48 -19.69 -10.96
N ALA A 182 2.52 -19.92 -10.16
CA ALA A 182 3.59 -20.86 -10.49
C ALA A 182 3.07 -22.30 -10.57
N THR A 183 2.17 -22.69 -9.67
CA THR A 183 1.56 -24.02 -9.64
C THR A 183 0.65 -24.24 -10.85
N GLU A 184 -0.18 -23.25 -11.20
CA GLU A 184 -1.03 -23.28 -12.40
C GLU A 184 -0.20 -23.38 -13.68
N ARG A 185 0.88 -22.61 -13.78
CA ARG A 185 1.82 -22.68 -14.90
C ARG A 185 2.44 -24.07 -15.02
N GLN A 186 2.89 -24.67 -13.91
CA GLN A 186 3.46 -26.01 -13.92
C GLN A 186 2.44 -27.07 -14.36
N GLN A 187 1.18 -26.95 -13.94
CA GLN A 187 0.11 -27.84 -14.39
C GLN A 187 -0.19 -27.68 -15.88
N SER A 188 -0.21 -26.44 -16.38
CA SER A 188 -0.38 -26.14 -17.81
C SER A 188 0.77 -26.72 -18.64
N GLU A 189 2.03 -26.54 -18.21
CA GLU A 189 3.21 -27.13 -18.87
C GLU A 189 3.13 -28.66 -18.89
N GLN A 190 2.69 -29.31 -17.80
CA GLN A 190 2.47 -30.77 -17.78
C GLN A 190 1.35 -31.23 -18.72
N GLN A 191 0.25 -30.49 -18.82
CA GLN A 191 -0.82 -30.79 -19.77
C GLN A 191 -0.34 -30.65 -21.21
N LEU A 192 0.39 -29.58 -21.52
CA LEU A 192 0.96 -29.35 -22.86
C LEU A 192 1.94 -30.47 -23.23
N GLN A 193 2.79 -30.89 -22.28
CA GLN A 193 3.72 -32.00 -22.50
C GLN A 193 2.98 -33.31 -22.80
N LYS A 194 1.91 -33.63 -22.04
CA LYS A 194 1.08 -34.81 -22.32
C LYS A 194 0.43 -34.75 -23.70
N GLN A 195 -0.04 -33.58 -24.13
CA GLN A 195 -0.61 -33.39 -25.47
C GLN A 195 0.45 -33.56 -26.56
N LEU A 196 1.66 -33.03 -26.36
CA LEU A 196 2.78 -33.21 -27.28
C LEU A 196 3.20 -34.68 -27.38
N ASP A 197 3.28 -35.39 -26.26
CA ASP A 197 3.62 -36.82 -26.23
C ASP A 197 2.53 -37.67 -26.92
N ALA A 198 1.25 -37.32 -26.73
CA ALA A 198 0.14 -37.96 -27.44
C ALA A 198 0.20 -37.70 -28.95
N ALA A 199 0.39 -36.45 -29.37
CA ALA A 199 0.53 -36.09 -30.77
C ALA A 199 1.75 -36.75 -31.44
N ALA A 200 2.88 -36.87 -30.71
CA ALA A 200 4.05 -37.58 -31.20
C ALA A 200 3.79 -39.08 -31.40
N ASN A 201 3.07 -39.72 -30.47
CA ASN A 201 2.65 -41.11 -30.62
C ASN A 201 1.70 -41.31 -31.81
N ASP A 202 0.72 -40.42 -31.99
CA ASP A 202 -0.21 -40.48 -33.11
C ASP A 202 0.51 -40.28 -34.45
N LEU A 203 1.48 -39.36 -34.51
CA LEU A 203 2.32 -39.17 -35.68
C LEU A 203 3.12 -40.43 -36.01
N GLN A 204 3.72 -41.06 -34.99
CA GLN A 204 4.51 -42.29 -35.17
C GLN A 204 3.63 -43.47 -35.63
N GLN A 205 2.41 -43.59 -35.10
CA GLN A 205 1.43 -44.57 -35.60
C GLN A 205 1.01 -44.27 -37.05
N GLY A 206 0.82 -43.00 -37.38
CA GLY A 206 0.53 -42.52 -38.73
C GLY A 206 1.64 -42.91 -39.71
N GLU A 207 2.90 -42.70 -39.35
CA GLU A 207 4.06 -43.09 -40.15
C GLU A 207 4.13 -44.60 -40.36
N GLN A 208 3.88 -45.41 -39.33
CA GLN A 208 3.83 -46.87 -39.46
C GLN A 208 2.72 -47.34 -40.42
N LYS A 209 1.52 -46.76 -40.31
CA LYS A 209 0.42 -47.04 -41.24
C LYS A 209 0.77 -46.63 -42.68
N LEU A 210 1.39 -45.47 -42.86
CA LEU A 210 1.86 -45.00 -44.17
C LEU A 210 2.90 -45.95 -44.77
N GLN A 211 3.81 -46.49 -43.94
CA GLN A 211 4.81 -47.46 -44.37
C GLN A 211 4.15 -48.78 -44.79
N GLN A 212 3.16 -49.27 -44.04
CA GLN A 212 2.38 -50.46 -44.42
C GLN A 212 1.61 -50.24 -45.74
N LEU A 213 0.96 -49.09 -45.91
CA LEU A 213 0.26 -48.75 -47.15
C LEU A 213 1.22 -48.67 -48.35
N ARG A 214 2.42 -48.11 -48.15
CA ARG A 214 3.46 -48.12 -49.20
C ARG A 214 3.90 -49.52 -49.56
N GLN A 215 4.04 -50.42 -48.58
CA GLN A 215 4.36 -51.82 -48.82
C GLN A 215 3.25 -52.51 -49.62
N GLN A 216 1.99 -52.34 -49.22
CA GLN A 216 0.83 -52.87 -49.95
C GLN A 216 0.72 -52.33 -51.39
N LEU A 217 1.01 -51.04 -51.59
CA LEU A 217 1.07 -50.45 -52.93
C LEU A 217 2.18 -51.07 -53.77
N ALA A 218 3.37 -51.31 -53.20
CA ALA A 218 4.46 -51.98 -53.91
C ALA A 218 4.07 -53.42 -54.30
N ASP A 219 3.44 -54.16 -53.39
CA ASP A 219 3.00 -55.54 -53.62
C ASP A 219 1.91 -55.63 -54.69
N THR A 220 0.92 -54.73 -54.64
CA THR A 220 -0.14 -54.66 -55.67
C THR A 220 0.42 -54.24 -57.03
N ASN A 221 1.40 -53.34 -57.07
CA ASN A 221 2.04 -52.95 -58.32
C ASN A 221 2.84 -54.11 -58.94
N ASN A 222 3.51 -54.92 -58.11
CA ASN A 222 4.17 -56.15 -58.56
C ASN A 222 3.17 -57.19 -59.10
N GLN A 223 2.01 -57.33 -58.44
CA GLN A 223 0.93 -58.22 -58.92
C GLN A 223 0.33 -57.73 -60.23
N LEU A 224 0.16 -56.41 -60.40
CA LEU A 224 -0.34 -55.82 -61.64
C LEU A 224 0.63 -56.09 -62.79
N ALA A 225 1.93 -55.86 -62.59
CA ALA A 225 2.96 -56.16 -63.60
C ALA A 225 2.95 -57.65 -63.99
N ALA A 226 2.79 -58.56 -63.02
CA ALA A 226 2.66 -59.98 -63.29
C ALA A 226 1.38 -60.32 -64.09
N SER A 227 0.26 -59.67 -63.80
CA SER A 227 -1.01 -59.82 -64.52
C SER A 227 -0.91 -59.27 -65.95
N GLU A 228 -0.27 -58.11 -66.15
CA GLU A 228 -0.01 -57.55 -67.48
C GLU A 228 0.86 -58.49 -68.33
N GLN A 229 1.88 -59.10 -67.74
CA GLN A 229 2.70 -60.12 -68.40
C GLN A 229 1.86 -61.35 -68.80
N ALA A 230 0.96 -61.80 -67.92
CA ALA A 230 0.06 -62.91 -68.20
C ALA A 230 -0.95 -62.58 -69.31
N ALA A 231 -1.49 -61.36 -69.33
CA ALA A 231 -2.38 -60.89 -70.38
C ALA A 231 -1.67 -60.78 -71.74
N ALA A 232 -0.42 -60.31 -71.77
CA ALA A 232 0.39 -60.29 -72.98
C ALA A 232 0.61 -61.71 -73.53
N ASN A 233 0.97 -62.66 -72.66
CA ASN A 233 1.11 -64.06 -73.04
C ASN A 233 -0.21 -64.65 -73.60
N ALA A 234 -1.34 -64.36 -72.95
CA ALA A 234 -2.65 -64.82 -73.42
C ALA A 234 -3.04 -64.19 -74.77
N ALA A 235 -2.69 -62.93 -75.01
CA ALA A 235 -2.94 -62.27 -76.30
C ALA A 235 -2.12 -62.88 -77.44
N ASP A 236 -0.85 -63.23 -77.18
CA ASP A 236 -0.01 -63.95 -78.15
C ASP A 236 -0.58 -65.35 -78.45
N GLU A 237 -1.09 -66.04 -77.43
CA GLU A 237 -1.73 -67.35 -77.57
C GLU A 237 -3.05 -67.26 -78.37
N LEU A 238 -3.86 -66.23 -78.15
CA LEU A 238 -5.09 -65.95 -78.90
C LEU A 238 -4.79 -65.64 -80.37
N LYS A 239 -3.72 -64.89 -80.64
CA LYS A 239 -3.26 -64.60 -82.01
C LYS A 239 -2.79 -65.87 -82.72
N ALA A 240 -2.07 -66.75 -82.03
CA ALA A 240 -1.68 -68.06 -82.56
C ALA A 240 -2.90 -68.94 -82.87
N LEU A 241 -3.91 -68.96 -81.99
CA LEU A 241 -5.17 -69.67 -82.22
C LEU A 241 -5.96 -69.08 -83.40
N GLN A 242 -6.03 -67.75 -83.53
CA GLN A 242 -6.66 -67.09 -84.69
C GLN A 242 -5.97 -67.47 -86.00
N GLN A 243 -4.64 -67.42 -86.05
CA GLN A 243 -3.88 -67.84 -87.24
C GLN A 243 -4.12 -69.32 -87.59
N SER A 244 -4.18 -70.20 -86.58
CA SER A 244 -4.53 -71.61 -86.79
C SER A 244 -5.96 -71.77 -87.33
N ASN A 245 -6.90 -70.96 -86.86
CA ASN A 245 -8.30 -71.02 -87.29
C ASN A 245 -8.47 -70.48 -88.72
N GLU A 246 -7.74 -69.43 -89.09
CA GLU A 246 -7.66 -68.93 -90.48
C GLU A 246 -7.07 -69.99 -91.42
N GLN A 247 -6.02 -70.70 -91.01
CA GLN A 247 -5.47 -71.83 -91.78
C GLN A 247 -6.49 -72.95 -91.95
N LEU A 248 -7.21 -73.32 -90.88
CA LEU A 248 -8.28 -74.32 -90.93
C LEU A 248 -9.43 -73.88 -91.85
N GLN A 249 -9.84 -72.60 -91.82
CA GLN A 249 -10.84 -72.05 -92.74
C GLN A 249 -10.37 -72.11 -94.19
N GLN A 250 -9.12 -71.74 -94.49
CA GLN A 250 -8.58 -71.87 -95.85
C GLN A 250 -8.54 -73.33 -96.31
N GLN A 251 -8.21 -74.27 -95.41
CA GLN A 251 -8.21 -75.70 -95.70
C GLN A 251 -9.62 -76.25 -95.97
N LEU A 252 -10.61 -75.81 -95.18
CA LEU A 252 -12.03 -76.10 -95.40
C LEU A 252 -12.55 -75.52 -96.71
N GLN A 253 -12.11 -74.32 -97.08
CA GLN A 253 -12.49 -73.68 -98.34
C GLN A 253 -11.84 -74.38 -99.55
N GLN A 254 -10.57 -74.79 -99.47
CA GLN A 254 -9.95 -75.64 -100.48
C GLN A 254 -10.67 -76.99 -100.62
N GLN A 255 -11.07 -77.63 -99.52
CA GLN A 255 -11.87 -78.86 -99.57
C GLN A 255 -13.25 -78.62 -100.19
N SER A 256 -13.91 -77.51 -99.87
CA SER A 256 -15.17 -77.12 -100.50
C SER A 256 -15.01 -76.88 -102.00
N GLU A 257 -13.91 -76.28 -102.45
CA GLU A 257 -13.62 -76.08 -103.87
C GLU A 257 -13.32 -77.41 -104.59
N GLN A 258 -12.58 -78.33 -103.94
CA GLN A 258 -12.38 -79.70 -104.45
C GLN A 258 -13.70 -80.47 -104.54
N HIS A 259 -14.57 -80.38 -103.53
CA HIS A 259 -15.90 -80.97 -103.58
C HIS A 259 -16.81 -80.31 -104.63
N SER A 260 -16.68 -78.99 -104.84
CA SER A 260 -17.38 -78.28 -105.92
C SER A 260 -16.93 -78.74 -107.31
N GLN A 261 -15.63 -79.03 -107.50
CA GLN A 261 -15.11 -79.58 -108.76
C GLN A 261 -15.57 -81.03 -108.98
N GLN A 262 -15.57 -81.85 -107.92
CA GLN A 262 -16.15 -83.20 -107.97
C GLN A 262 -17.66 -83.17 -108.25
N LEU A 263 -18.38 -82.21 -107.68
CA LEU A 263 -19.80 -81.98 -107.97
C LEU A 263 -20.01 -81.56 -109.43
N ALA A 264 -19.16 -80.69 -110.01
CA ALA A 264 -19.25 -80.30 -111.41
C ALA A 264 -19.02 -81.48 -112.38
N GLU A 265 -18.07 -82.38 -112.08
CA GLU A 265 -17.87 -83.64 -112.82
C GLU A 265 -19.06 -84.61 -112.69
N LEU A 266 -19.65 -84.71 -111.49
CA LEU A 266 -20.87 -85.48 -111.25
C LEU A 266 -22.10 -84.85 -111.93
N GLN A 267 -22.17 -83.52 -112.03
CA GLN A 267 -23.29 -82.78 -112.62
C GLN A 267 -23.31 -82.87 -114.15
N GLN A 268 -22.14 -83.07 -114.77
CA GLN A 268 -22.00 -83.41 -116.19
C GLN A 268 -22.35 -84.88 -116.48
N GLN A 269 -22.20 -85.78 -115.50
CA GLN A 269 -22.67 -87.17 -115.59
C GLN A 269 -24.17 -87.31 -115.26
N LEU A 270 -24.72 -86.43 -114.42
CA LEU A 270 -26.14 -86.39 -114.04
C LEU A 270 -27.06 -85.77 -115.10
N SER A 271 -26.58 -84.87 -115.97
CA SER A 271 -27.36 -84.38 -117.12
C SER A 271 -27.63 -85.45 -118.20
N ALA A 272 -26.88 -86.55 -118.18
CA ALA A 272 -27.11 -87.72 -119.05
C ALA A 272 -28.06 -88.76 -118.43
N ALA A 273 -28.36 -88.66 -117.13
CA ALA A 273 -29.18 -89.62 -116.38
C ALA A 273 -30.50 -89.03 -115.84
N SER A 274 -30.71 -87.71 -115.89
CA SER A 274 -31.93 -87.04 -115.38
C SER A 274 -33.08 -86.91 -116.40
N SER A 275 -33.03 -87.65 -117.51
CA SER A 275 -34.21 -87.91 -118.36
C SER A 275 -35.06 -89.08 -117.83
N GLU A 276 -34.66 -89.70 -116.71
CA GLU A 276 -35.22 -91.00 -116.28
C GLU A 276 -36.05 -90.97 -115.01
N GLN A 277 -36.27 -89.84 -114.31
CA GLN A 277 -37.12 -89.94 -113.11
C GLN A 277 -37.88 -88.67 -112.71
N GLN A 278 -38.84 -88.38 -113.57
CA GLN A 278 -40.21 -87.92 -113.25
C GLN A 278 -40.91 -88.81 -112.19
N ALA A 279 -40.27 -89.20 -111.10
CA ALA A 279 -40.93 -89.92 -110.02
C ALA A 279 -40.18 -89.69 -108.71
N LEU A 280 -40.54 -88.60 -108.04
CA LEU A 280 -40.51 -88.33 -106.59
C LEU A 280 -40.52 -86.79 -106.40
N GLN A 281 -41.33 -86.04 -107.15
CA GLN A 281 -42.67 -85.69 -106.69
C GLN A 281 -43.04 -86.25 -105.31
N ASP A 282 -43.15 -85.34 -104.37
CA ASP A 282 -44.04 -85.44 -103.22
C ASP A 282 -43.81 -86.64 -102.31
N LYS A 283 -42.74 -86.58 -101.52
CA LYS A 283 -42.79 -86.93 -100.10
C LYS A 283 -41.65 -86.22 -99.40
N LEU A 284 -41.83 -85.59 -98.26
CA LEU A 284 -43.00 -85.30 -97.44
C LEU A 284 -42.26 -84.52 -96.35
N THR A 285 -42.53 -83.23 -96.21
CA THR A 285 -43.25 -82.83 -95.01
C THR A 285 -42.48 -83.18 -93.75
N GLU A 286 -41.79 -82.20 -93.21
CA GLU A 286 -42.00 -81.77 -91.83
C GLU A 286 -40.96 -80.68 -91.57
N ALA A 287 -41.40 -79.42 -91.58
CA ALA A 287 -42.05 -78.77 -90.45
C ALA A 287 -41.00 -77.85 -89.84
N LEU A 288 -41.15 -76.54 -90.05
CA LEU A 288 -41.87 -75.73 -89.06
C LEU A 288 -41.39 -76.07 -87.65
N GLY A 289 -40.38 -75.32 -87.22
CA GLY A 289 -39.89 -75.32 -85.86
C GLY A 289 -39.46 -73.92 -85.49
N LEU A 290 -40.46 -73.06 -85.33
CA LEU A 290 -40.36 -71.79 -84.65
C LEU A 290 -39.44 -71.89 -83.42
N GLU A 291 -38.59 -70.86 -83.31
CA GLU A 291 -38.26 -70.19 -82.05
C GLU A 291 -37.27 -70.91 -81.10
N GLN A 292 -36.09 -70.32 -80.88
CA GLN A 292 -35.93 -69.40 -79.74
C GLN A 292 -34.47 -69.01 -79.53
N LYS A 293 -34.30 -67.72 -79.18
CA LYS A 293 -33.38 -67.18 -78.16
C LYS A 293 -31.89 -67.14 -78.55
N LEU A 294 -31.09 -66.15 -78.17
CA LEU A 294 -31.19 -64.88 -77.44
C LEU A 294 -29.76 -64.27 -77.51
N LEU A 295 -29.62 -62.98 -77.21
CA LEU A 295 -28.42 -62.30 -76.64
C LEU A 295 -27.22 -61.97 -77.56
N GLU A 296 -26.95 -60.65 -77.67
CA GLU A 296 -25.78 -59.90 -77.14
C GLU A 296 -24.33 -60.46 -77.28
N PRO A 297 -23.26 -59.65 -77.12
CA PRO A 297 -23.04 -58.22 -77.42
C PRO A 297 -21.59 -57.89 -77.91
N GLN A 298 -21.29 -56.59 -78.06
CA GLN A 298 -20.08 -55.89 -77.52
C GLN A 298 -18.65 -56.18 -78.04
N GLN A 299 -17.96 -55.13 -78.52
CA GLN A 299 -16.77 -54.49 -77.88
C GLN A 299 -15.91 -53.69 -78.89
N LEU A 300 -16.03 -52.36 -78.91
CA LEU A 300 -14.91 -51.45 -79.25
C LEU A 300 -15.11 -50.03 -78.69
N ASN A 301 -15.70 -49.92 -77.49
CA ASN A 301 -15.97 -48.64 -76.83
C ASN A 301 -15.35 -48.58 -75.41
N LYS A 302 -14.21 -49.28 -75.21
CA LYS A 302 -13.64 -49.51 -73.86
C LYS A 302 -12.26 -48.90 -73.60
N GLN A 303 -11.54 -48.40 -74.61
CA GLN A 303 -10.19 -47.86 -74.42
C GLN A 303 -10.11 -46.32 -74.32
N GLN A 304 -11.15 -45.59 -74.70
CA GLN A 304 -11.21 -44.13 -74.48
C GLN A 304 -11.75 -43.73 -73.10
N LEU A 305 -12.13 -44.71 -72.24
CA LEU A 305 -12.69 -44.45 -70.90
C LEU A 305 -11.64 -44.36 -69.78
N GLN A 306 -10.39 -44.83 -69.97
CA GLN A 306 -9.43 -45.00 -68.86
C GLN A 306 -8.49 -43.81 -68.62
N ASP A 307 -8.20 -42.98 -69.63
CA ASP A 307 -7.38 -41.76 -69.42
C ASP A 307 -8.18 -40.59 -68.83
N LEU A 308 -9.52 -40.60 -68.96
CA LEU A 308 -10.42 -39.68 -68.28
C LEU A 308 -10.59 -40.00 -66.78
N GLU A 309 -10.40 -41.26 -66.34
CA GLU A 309 -10.53 -41.66 -64.93
C GLU A 309 -9.36 -41.19 -64.04
N LYS A 310 -8.15 -41.01 -64.58
CA LYS A 310 -6.98 -40.56 -63.78
C LYS A 310 -7.02 -39.07 -63.42
N TYR A 311 -7.57 -38.21 -64.28
CA TYR A 311 -7.83 -36.80 -63.92
C TYR A 311 -9.08 -36.65 -63.03
N GLN A 312 -10.07 -37.55 -63.13
CA GLN A 312 -11.24 -37.55 -62.25
C GLN A 312 -10.93 -38.04 -60.81
N ALA A 313 -9.95 -38.92 -60.62
CA ALA A 313 -9.58 -39.44 -59.30
C ALA A 313 -8.78 -38.44 -58.42
N SER A 314 -7.94 -37.59 -59.01
CA SER A 314 -7.22 -36.53 -58.27
C SER A 314 -8.15 -35.37 -57.87
N ALA A 315 -9.12 -35.02 -58.72
CA ALA A 315 -10.20 -34.10 -58.38
C ALA A 315 -11.15 -34.66 -57.31
N LYS A 316 -11.43 -35.98 -57.31
CA LYS A 316 -12.20 -36.64 -56.23
C LYS A 316 -11.48 -36.66 -54.88
N LYS A 317 -10.14 -36.61 -54.84
CA LYS A 317 -9.39 -36.62 -53.57
C LYS A 317 -9.36 -35.26 -52.89
N ILE A 318 -9.18 -34.18 -53.64
CA ILE A 318 -9.29 -32.79 -53.12
C ILE A 318 -10.76 -32.46 -52.78
N ALA A 319 -11.71 -32.97 -53.57
CA ALA A 319 -13.12 -32.91 -53.22
C ALA A 319 -13.46 -33.76 -51.99
N ALA A 320 -12.78 -34.89 -51.74
CA ALA A 320 -12.99 -35.72 -50.55
C ALA A 320 -12.42 -35.10 -49.26
N GLU A 321 -11.31 -34.36 -49.31
CA GLU A 321 -10.77 -33.62 -48.15
C GLU A 321 -11.63 -32.38 -47.81
N GLN A 322 -12.15 -31.69 -48.84
CA GLN A 322 -13.14 -30.60 -48.67
C GLN A 322 -14.53 -31.14 -48.27
N GLN A 323 -14.88 -32.34 -48.72
CA GLN A 323 -16.07 -33.07 -48.28
C GLN A 323 -15.88 -33.64 -46.88
N GLN A 324 -14.66 -33.93 -46.40
CA GLN A 324 -14.43 -34.37 -45.03
C GLN A 324 -14.55 -33.20 -44.04
N SER A 325 -14.01 -32.03 -44.37
CA SER A 325 -14.26 -30.81 -43.57
C SER A 325 -15.73 -30.36 -43.67
N SER A 326 -16.34 -30.50 -44.85
CA SER A 326 -17.77 -30.25 -45.03
C SER A 326 -18.63 -31.33 -44.36
N ASN A 327 -18.15 -32.57 -44.21
CA ASN A 327 -18.81 -33.65 -43.49
C ASN A 327 -18.65 -33.47 -41.99
N GLU A 328 -17.56 -32.91 -41.48
CA GLU A 328 -17.43 -32.54 -40.06
C GLU A 328 -18.31 -31.33 -39.72
N ILE A 329 -18.39 -30.34 -40.62
CA ILE A 329 -19.36 -29.22 -40.50
C ILE A 329 -20.80 -29.73 -40.66
N VAL A 330 -21.06 -30.65 -41.59
CA VAL A 330 -22.38 -31.29 -41.77
C VAL A 330 -22.67 -32.26 -40.63
N GLU A 331 -21.70 -32.92 -40.00
CA GLU A 331 -21.89 -33.80 -38.84
C GLU A 331 -22.13 -32.96 -37.59
N LEU A 332 -21.48 -31.80 -37.43
CA LEU A 332 -21.79 -30.84 -36.38
C LEU A 332 -23.14 -30.17 -36.64
N GLN A 333 -23.49 -29.83 -37.88
CA GLN A 333 -24.84 -29.36 -38.24
C GLN A 333 -25.90 -30.45 -38.16
N THR A 334 -25.55 -31.72 -38.41
CA THR A 334 -26.45 -32.87 -38.29
C THR A 334 -26.62 -33.23 -36.84
N MET A 335 -25.58 -33.16 -36.01
CA MET A 335 -25.70 -33.27 -34.55
C MET A 335 -26.51 -32.11 -33.98
N LEU A 336 -26.29 -30.87 -34.42
CA LEU A 336 -27.12 -29.73 -34.02
C LEU A 336 -28.57 -29.87 -34.52
N SER A 337 -28.80 -30.39 -35.73
CA SER A 337 -30.14 -30.65 -36.27
C SER A 337 -30.82 -31.88 -35.63
N GLU A 338 -30.05 -32.87 -35.19
CA GLU A 338 -30.49 -34.02 -34.40
C GLU A 338 -30.78 -33.60 -32.96
N PHE A 339 -30.00 -32.68 -32.39
CA PHE A 339 -30.29 -32.05 -31.11
C PHE A 339 -31.51 -31.15 -31.21
N GLU A 340 -31.67 -30.34 -32.25
CA GLU A 340 -32.90 -29.58 -32.49
C GLU A 340 -34.10 -30.49 -32.72
N ASN A 341 -33.97 -31.59 -33.47
CA ASN A 341 -35.03 -32.57 -33.64
C ASN A 341 -35.34 -33.32 -32.34
N LYS A 342 -34.33 -33.67 -31.53
CA LYS A 342 -34.52 -34.26 -30.19
C LYS A 342 -35.13 -33.27 -29.23
N LEU A 343 -34.77 -31.99 -29.29
CA LEU A 343 -35.35 -30.92 -28.49
C LEU A 343 -36.80 -30.68 -28.92
N GLN A 344 -37.10 -30.69 -30.22
CA GLN A 344 -38.47 -30.60 -30.74
C GLN A 344 -39.30 -31.86 -30.42
N GLN A 345 -38.72 -33.06 -30.48
CA GLN A 345 -39.38 -34.30 -30.03
C GLN A 345 -39.59 -34.31 -28.52
N ALA A 346 -38.61 -33.88 -27.72
CA ALA A 346 -38.73 -33.77 -26.28
C ALA A 346 -39.80 -32.73 -25.91
N THR A 347 -39.80 -31.56 -26.56
CA THR A 347 -40.82 -30.53 -26.36
C THR A 347 -42.21 -31.02 -26.81
N LYS A 348 -42.30 -31.81 -27.88
CA LYS A 348 -43.57 -32.39 -28.34
C LYS A 348 -44.06 -33.51 -27.42
N THR A 349 -43.16 -34.34 -26.90
CA THR A 349 -43.45 -35.41 -25.94
C THR A 349 -43.82 -34.82 -24.59
N GLU A 350 -43.13 -33.78 -24.13
CA GLU A 350 -43.46 -33.00 -22.94
C GLU A 350 -44.84 -32.33 -23.11
N MET A 351 -45.11 -31.68 -24.23
CA MET A 351 -46.41 -31.07 -24.49
C MET A 351 -47.54 -32.11 -24.59
N GLN A 352 -47.27 -33.32 -25.12
CA GLN A 352 -48.21 -34.44 -25.13
C GLN A 352 -48.41 -35.03 -23.72
N ALA A 353 -47.35 -35.16 -22.93
CA ALA A 353 -47.41 -35.62 -21.54
C ALA A 353 -48.16 -34.60 -20.66
N VAL A 354 -47.91 -33.30 -20.83
CA VAL A 354 -48.65 -32.21 -20.18
C VAL A 354 -50.12 -32.21 -20.61
N ALA A 355 -50.41 -32.41 -21.89
CA ALA A 355 -51.78 -32.51 -22.37
C ALA A 355 -52.51 -33.75 -21.84
N GLN A 356 -51.83 -34.90 -21.74
CA GLN A 356 -52.37 -36.12 -21.16
C GLN A 356 -52.56 -36.01 -19.65
N SER A 357 -51.57 -35.47 -18.92
CA SER A 357 -51.66 -35.20 -17.48
C SER A 357 -52.81 -34.23 -17.19
N ARG A 358 -52.96 -33.15 -17.98
CA ARG A 358 -54.09 -32.22 -17.85
C ARG A 358 -55.44 -32.88 -18.16
N ARG A 359 -55.49 -33.81 -19.12
CA ARG A 359 -56.70 -34.57 -19.45
C ARG A 359 -57.08 -35.57 -18.35
N LEU A 360 -56.09 -36.23 -17.76
CA LEU A 360 -56.24 -37.13 -16.62
C LEU A 360 -56.64 -36.36 -15.35
N GLN A 361 -56.06 -35.19 -15.10
CA GLN A 361 -56.50 -34.28 -14.03
C GLN A 361 -57.96 -33.84 -14.22
N LEU A 362 -58.39 -33.53 -15.45
CA LEU A 362 -59.79 -33.22 -15.73
C LEU A 362 -60.73 -34.44 -15.55
N GLN A 363 -60.26 -35.66 -15.85
CA GLN A 363 -61.01 -36.89 -15.56
C GLN A 363 -61.09 -37.17 -14.06
N LEU A 364 -60.01 -36.94 -13.31
CA LEU A 364 -59.98 -37.02 -11.86
C LEU A 364 -60.91 -35.98 -11.22
N ASP A 365 -60.94 -34.75 -11.72
CA ASP A 365 -61.84 -33.68 -11.26
C ASP A 365 -63.32 -34.02 -11.56
N GLN A 366 -63.59 -34.67 -12.70
CA GLN A 366 -64.93 -35.19 -13.02
C GLN A 366 -65.33 -36.39 -12.13
N LEU A 367 -64.40 -37.30 -11.82
CA LEU A 367 -64.65 -38.41 -10.90
C LEU A 367 -64.83 -37.92 -9.45
N GLN A 368 -64.07 -36.91 -9.01
CA GLN A 368 -64.28 -36.25 -7.71
C GLN A 368 -65.65 -35.56 -7.65
N LYS A 369 -66.06 -34.83 -8.70
CA LYS A 369 -67.41 -34.25 -8.76
C LYS A 369 -68.53 -35.31 -8.79
N ALA A 370 -68.32 -36.43 -9.48
CA ALA A 370 -69.27 -37.55 -9.46
C ALA A 370 -69.37 -38.21 -8.07
N GLN A 371 -68.29 -38.18 -7.29
CA GLN A 371 -68.26 -38.67 -5.91
C GLN A 371 -68.88 -37.69 -4.92
N GLU A 372 -68.82 -36.37 -5.18
CA GLU A 372 -69.48 -35.31 -4.39
C GLU A 372 -70.98 -35.15 -4.73
N GLU A 373 -71.40 -35.35 -5.98
CA GLU A 373 -72.80 -35.27 -6.43
C GLU A 373 -73.58 -36.60 -6.27
N GLY A 374 -72.89 -37.71 -5.99
CA GLY A 374 -73.46 -39.05 -5.76
C GLY A 374 -73.96 -39.33 -4.34
N GLY A 375 -74.16 -38.30 -3.52
CA GLY A 375 -74.68 -38.41 -2.15
C GLY A 375 -76.21 -38.58 -2.06
N SER A 376 -76.79 -39.62 -2.68
CA SER A 376 -78.07 -40.26 -2.29
C SER A 376 -78.53 -41.31 -3.30
N ALA A 377 -77.99 -42.52 -3.21
CA ALA A 377 -78.76 -43.76 -3.43
C ALA A 377 -77.93 -44.95 -2.97
N ALA A 378 -78.53 -45.80 -2.14
CA ALA A 378 -77.91 -46.96 -1.54
C ALA A 378 -77.62 -48.08 -2.56
N ALA A 379 -76.52 -48.78 -2.30
CA ALA A 379 -76.07 -50.08 -2.81
C ALA A 379 -75.36 -50.12 -4.17
N ASP A 380 -74.01 -50.08 -4.14
CA ASP A 380 -73.19 -51.27 -4.44
C ASP A 380 -71.73 -51.03 -3.98
N ASN A 381 -71.31 -51.65 -2.85
CA ASN A 381 -69.94 -51.48 -2.31
C ASN A 381 -68.85 -51.91 -3.32
N GLY A 382 -69.18 -52.78 -4.28
CA GLY A 382 -68.23 -53.18 -5.33
C GLY A 382 -67.94 -52.08 -6.37
N GLN A 383 -68.89 -51.18 -6.64
CA GLN A 383 -68.68 -50.07 -7.57
C GLN A 383 -67.87 -48.94 -6.94
N GLN A 384 -68.01 -48.72 -5.64
CA GLN A 384 -67.28 -47.68 -4.93
C GLN A 384 -65.80 -48.04 -4.74
N ASP A 385 -65.50 -49.30 -4.44
CA ASP A 385 -64.12 -49.81 -4.41
C ASP A 385 -63.47 -49.81 -5.80
N ALA A 386 -64.24 -50.08 -6.86
CA ALA A 386 -63.74 -50.00 -8.24
C ALA A 386 -63.39 -48.55 -8.64
N ILE A 387 -64.23 -47.57 -8.27
CA ILE A 387 -63.97 -46.15 -8.53
C ILE A 387 -62.76 -45.65 -7.72
N ILE A 388 -62.60 -46.10 -6.47
CA ILE A 388 -61.42 -45.76 -5.63
C ILE A 388 -60.16 -46.39 -6.22
N ALA A 389 -60.20 -47.64 -6.65
CA ALA A 389 -59.07 -48.30 -7.29
C ALA A 389 -58.69 -47.66 -8.64
N GLU A 390 -59.68 -47.22 -9.43
CA GLU A 390 -59.46 -46.53 -10.70
C GLU A 390 -58.89 -45.11 -10.48
N ARG A 391 -59.37 -44.41 -9.44
CA ARG A 391 -58.79 -43.13 -8.98
C ARG A 391 -57.35 -43.30 -8.52
N ASP A 392 -57.06 -44.30 -7.68
CA ASP A 392 -55.72 -44.51 -7.13
C ASP A 392 -54.74 -44.90 -8.25
N ARG A 393 -55.20 -45.70 -9.23
CA ARG A 393 -54.42 -46.03 -10.43
C ARG A 393 -54.16 -44.81 -11.31
N ALA A 394 -55.15 -43.93 -11.47
CA ALA A 394 -54.98 -42.67 -12.20
C ALA A 394 -54.05 -41.70 -11.47
N LEU A 395 -54.10 -41.62 -10.14
CA LEU A 395 -53.16 -40.84 -9.32
C LEU A 395 -51.73 -41.37 -9.42
N GLN A 396 -51.55 -42.69 -9.45
CA GLN A 396 -50.24 -43.32 -9.65
C GLN A 396 -49.67 -43.00 -11.04
N GLN A 397 -50.50 -43.04 -12.08
CA GLN A 397 -50.09 -42.65 -13.44
C GLN A 397 -49.77 -41.15 -13.56
N VAL A 398 -50.48 -40.28 -12.84
CA VAL A 398 -50.15 -38.85 -12.79
C VAL A 398 -48.81 -38.64 -12.09
N ALA A 399 -48.54 -39.32 -10.97
CA ALA A 399 -47.26 -39.23 -10.28
C ALA A 399 -46.08 -39.73 -11.14
N GLU A 400 -46.25 -40.84 -11.87
CA GLU A 400 -45.23 -41.35 -12.80
C GLU A 400 -44.98 -40.37 -13.97
N LEU A 401 -46.02 -39.70 -14.46
CA LEU A 401 -45.89 -38.68 -15.52
C LEU A 401 -45.26 -37.39 -15.01
N GLU A 402 -45.53 -36.99 -13.77
CA GLU A 402 -44.88 -35.84 -13.12
C GLU A 402 -43.38 -36.10 -12.85
N GLU A 403 -43.02 -37.32 -12.45
CA GLU A 403 -41.62 -37.73 -12.29
C GLU A 403 -40.88 -37.79 -13.64
N LEU A 404 -41.54 -38.32 -14.68
CA LEU A 404 -41.01 -38.29 -16.05
C LEU A 404 -40.84 -36.85 -16.55
N GLN A 405 -41.80 -35.96 -16.27
CA GLN A 405 -41.73 -34.55 -16.64
C GLN A 405 -40.57 -33.85 -15.93
N ALA A 406 -40.36 -34.12 -14.64
CA ALA A 406 -39.21 -33.60 -13.87
C ALA A 406 -37.87 -34.06 -14.47
N SER A 407 -37.76 -35.34 -14.85
CA SER A 407 -36.54 -35.86 -15.49
C SER A 407 -36.28 -35.22 -16.85
N LEU A 408 -37.32 -35.00 -17.67
CA LEU A 408 -37.20 -34.36 -18.98
C LEU A 408 -36.89 -32.86 -18.88
N THR A 409 -37.37 -32.18 -17.82
CA THR A 409 -37.00 -30.78 -17.57
C THR A 409 -35.56 -30.65 -17.10
N GLU A 410 -35.09 -31.56 -16.24
CA GLU A 410 -33.69 -31.62 -15.82
C GLU A 410 -32.75 -31.92 -17.00
N GLU A 411 -33.14 -32.84 -17.89
CA GLU A 411 -32.38 -33.16 -19.10
C GLU A 411 -32.38 -32.00 -20.11
N ARG A 412 -33.49 -31.26 -20.23
CA ARG A 412 -33.58 -30.03 -21.04
C ARG A 412 -32.68 -28.92 -20.48
N ASP A 413 -32.71 -28.70 -19.16
CA ASP A 413 -31.93 -27.63 -18.53
C ASP A 413 -30.43 -27.95 -18.56
N ALA A 414 -30.05 -29.23 -18.40
CA ALA A 414 -28.68 -29.70 -18.62
C ALA A 414 -28.22 -29.51 -20.08
N ALA A 415 -29.09 -29.77 -21.05
CA ALA A 415 -28.79 -29.51 -22.47
C ALA A 415 -28.65 -28.01 -22.78
N LEU A 416 -29.44 -27.15 -22.16
CA LEU A 416 -29.33 -25.69 -22.29
C LEU A 416 -28.03 -25.16 -21.67
N ASP A 417 -27.61 -25.69 -20.52
CA ASP A 417 -26.32 -25.36 -19.90
C ASP A 417 -25.14 -25.81 -20.78
N GLN A 418 -25.23 -26.99 -21.39
CA GLN A 418 -24.23 -27.48 -22.34
C GLN A 418 -24.10 -26.56 -23.56
N VAL A 419 -25.23 -26.13 -24.14
CA VAL A 419 -25.27 -25.17 -25.26
C VAL A 419 -24.70 -23.80 -24.85
N ALA A 420 -24.98 -23.34 -23.63
CA ALA A 420 -24.41 -22.10 -23.12
C ALA A 420 -22.88 -22.21 -22.94
N ILE A 421 -22.36 -23.36 -22.52
CA ILE A 421 -20.92 -23.64 -22.41
C ILE A 421 -20.27 -23.63 -23.80
N GLU A 422 -20.87 -24.30 -24.79
CA GLU A 422 -20.34 -24.37 -26.16
C GLU A 422 -20.40 -23.01 -26.87
N GLN A 423 -21.48 -22.23 -26.69
CA GLN A 423 -21.55 -20.85 -27.17
C GLN A 423 -20.51 -19.94 -26.50
N LYS A 424 -20.25 -20.13 -25.20
CA LYS A 424 -19.22 -19.38 -24.47
C LYS A 424 -17.81 -19.77 -24.91
N GLN A 425 -17.57 -21.02 -25.32
CA GLN A 425 -16.32 -21.47 -25.93
C GLN A 425 -16.13 -20.90 -27.35
N LEU A 426 -17.20 -20.84 -28.15
CA LEU A 426 -17.21 -20.15 -29.45
C LEU A 426 -16.91 -18.65 -29.31
N ALA A 427 -17.48 -17.98 -28.31
CA ALA A 427 -17.18 -16.58 -27.99
C ALA A 427 -15.73 -16.39 -27.49
N LYS A 428 -15.17 -17.38 -26.78
CA LYS A 428 -13.76 -17.38 -26.32
C LYS A 428 -12.77 -17.55 -27.47
N LEU A 429 -13.12 -18.37 -28.46
CA LEU A 429 -12.33 -18.57 -29.69
C LEU A 429 -12.39 -17.35 -30.63
N GLN A 430 -13.48 -16.59 -30.62
CA GLN A 430 -13.60 -15.34 -31.39
C GLN A 430 -12.94 -14.12 -30.70
N SER A 431 -12.76 -14.13 -29.38
CA SER A 431 -12.20 -13.01 -28.60
C SER A 431 -10.70 -13.10 -28.27
N GLN A 432 -10.03 -14.20 -28.62
CA GLN A 432 -8.59 -14.38 -28.38
C GLN A 432 -7.66 -13.77 -29.46
N GLN A 433 -8.16 -12.90 -30.34
CA GLN A 433 -7.30 -12.06 -31.21
C GLN A 433 -7.56 -10.56 -30.99
N GLN A 434 -6.90 -10.01 -29.94
CA GLN A 434 -6.64 -8.59 -29.61
C GLN A 434 -7.87 -7.68 -29.30
N PRO A 435 -7.77 -6.66 -28.41
CA PRO A 435 -6.62 -6.11 -27.65
C PRO A 435 -6.89 -6.00 -26.11
N ASP A 436 -5.85 -5.81 -25.28
CA ASP A 436 -5.93 -4.95 -24.07
C ASP A 436 -4.57 -4.77 -23.34
N ASN A 437 -3.63 -5.72 -23.44
CA ASN A 437 -2.34 -5.57 -22.75
C ASN A 437 -1.39 -4.50 -23.32
N ASN A 438 -1.62 -4.00 -24.54
CA ASN A 438 -0.74 -2.99 -25.14
C ASN A 438 -1.10 -1.55 -24.73
N ALA A 439 -2.38 -1.26 -24.49
CA ALA A 439 -2.84 0.09 -24.14
C ALA A 439 -2.48 0.46 -22.70
N GLU A 440 -2.56 -0.48 -21.75
CA GLU A 440 -2.11 -0.25 -20.37
C GLU A 440 -0.58 -0.11 -20.28
N LEU A 441 0.17 -0.87 -21.07
CA LEU A 441 1.63 -0.75 -21.11
C LEU A 441 2.08 0.57 -21.73
N GLU A 442 1.41 1.02 -22.80
CA GLU A 442 1.71 2.30 -23.46
C GLU A 442 1.27 3.50 -22.59
N ALA A 443 0.15 3.40 -21.88
CA ALA A 443 -0.28 4.41 -20.91
C ALA A 443 0.65 4.50 -19.69
N ALA A 444 1.12 3.36 -19.16
CA ALA A 444 2.09 3.33 -18.08
C ALA A 444 3.45 3.92 -18.49
N LEU A 445 3.89 3.67 -19.73
CA LEU A 445 5.16 4.17 -20.26
C LEU A 445 5.10 5.68 -20.55
N VAL A 446 3.95 6.19 -21.02
CA VAL A 446 3.70 7.63 -21.19
C VAL A 446 3.65 8.35 -19.83
N ALA A 447 2.98 7.76 -18.83
CA ALA A 447 2.94 8.32 -17.48
C ALA A 447 4.34 8.37 -16.83
N GLN A 448 5.16 7.34 -17.04
CA GLN A 448 6.53 7.33 -16.55
C GLN A 448 7.44 8.35 -17.26
N GLN A 449 7.25 8.55 -18.57
CA GLN A 449 7.98 9.59 -19.33
C GLN A 449 7.60 11.01 -18.89
N GLN A 450 6.32 11.25 -18.59
CA GLN A 450 5.86 12.55 -18.09
C GLN A 450 6.48 12.86 -16.72
N LEU A 451 6.52 11.88 -15.82
CA LEU A 451 7.08 12.05 -14.48
C LEU A 451 8.59 12.33 -14.52
N VAL A 452 9.31 11.71 -15.47
CA VAL A 452 10.74 12.01 -15.72
C VAL A 452 10.93 13.42 -16.29
N ALA A 453 10.03 13.89 -17.17
CA ALA A 453 10.09 15.24 -17.72
C ALA A 453 9.82 16.31 -16.65
N ASP A 454 8.87 16.07 -15.75
CA ASP A 454 8.55 16.95 -14.63
C ASP A 454 9.72 17.03 -13.64
N HIS A 455 10.32 15.89 -13.29
CA HIS A 455 11.52 15.84 -12.44
C HIS A 455 12.72 16.55 -13.07
N LYS A 456 12.88 16.45 -14.40
CA LYS A 456 13.94 17.15 -15.13
C LYS A 456 13.74 18.67 -15.09
N THR A 457 12.50 19.12 -15.28
CA THR A 457 12.14 20.54 -15.21
C THR A 457 12.35 21.11 -13.81
N ALA A 458 11.99 20.36 -12.77
CA ALA A 458 12.25 20.73 -11.38
C ALA A 458 13.76 20.81 -11.07
N LEU A 459 14.56 19.87 -11.59
CA LEU A 459 16.02 19.90 -11.44
C LEU A 459 16.66 21.10 -12.13
N ASP A 460 16.19 21.46 -13.32
CA ASP A 460 16.71 22.62 -14.04
C ASP A 460 16.29 23.93 -13.37
N SER A 461 15.09 23.99 -12.78
CA SER A 461 14.66 25.11 -11.91
C SER A 461 15.53 25.25 -10.66
N LEU A 462 15.81 24.14 -9.96
CA LEU A 462 16.67 24.17 -8.77
C LEU A 462 18.13 24.53 -9.10
N LYS A 463 18.63 24.14 -10.27
CA LYS A 463 19.94 24.61 -10.76
C LYS A 463 19.94 26.11 -11.03
N ALA A 464 18.90 26.64 -11.66
CA ALA A 464 18.76 28.07 -11.91
C ALA A 464 18.69 28.89 -10.60
N GLU A 465 17.93 28.41 -9.61
CA GLU A 465 17.89 29.04 -8.28
C GLU A 465 19.25 28.99 -7.58
N ARG A 466 19.97 27.86 -7.67
CA ARG A 466 21.33 27.75 -7.12
C ARG A 466 22.30 28.71 -7.80
N GLU A 467 22.25 28.82 -9.13
CA GLU A 467 23.11 29.74 -9.89
C GLU A 467 22.79 31.21 -9.56
N ALA A 468 21.52 31.55 -9.39
CA ALA A 468 21.10 32.88 -8.94
C ALA A 468 21.62 33.20 -7.52
N ALA A 469 21.46 32.27 -6.58
CA ALA A 469 21.96 32.42 -5.21
C ALA A 469 23.50 32.51 -5.16
N GLN A 470 24.19 31.77 -6.03
CA GLN A 470 25.66 31.84 -6.17
C GLN A 470 26.09 33.21 -6.70
N GLN A 471 25.42 33.73 -7.75
CA GLN A 471 25.69 35.05 -8.30
C GLN A 471 25.42 36.17 -7.29
N GLU A 472 24.36 36.04 -6.48
CA GLU A 472 24.04 37.01 -5.43
C GLU A 472 25.10 37.00 -4.32
N ALA A 473 25.57 35.81 -3.91
CA ALA A 473 26.68 35.69 -2.95
C ALA A 473 27.98 36.31 -3.49
N ASP A 474 28.29 36.10 -4.77
CA ASP A 474 29.47 36.69 -5.40
C ASP A 474 29.34 38.22 -5.55
N ALA A 475 28.13 38.74 -5.84
CA ALA A 475 27.84 40.17 -5.88
C ALA A 475 28.00 40.81 -4.48
N GLN A 476 27.49 40.16 -3.43
CA GLN A 476 27.68 40.63 -2.05
C GLN A 476 29.16 40.62 -1.64
N ARG A 477 29.93 39.60 -2.06
CA ARG A 477 31.36 39.52 -1.79
C ARG A 477 32.15 40.65 -2.47
N ASN A 478 31.80 40.97 -3.72
CA ASN A 478 32.39 42.10 -4.45
C ASN A 478 32.04 43.44 -3.78
N LEU A 479 30.78 43.61 -3.34
CA LEU A 479 30.34 44.80 -2.63
C LEU A 479 31.08 44.99 -1.30
N VAL A 480 31.29 43.91 -0.53
CA VAL A 480 32.10 43.95 0.71
C VAL A 480 33.54 44.35 0.41
N SER A 481 34.11 43.89 -0.70
CA SER A 481 35.45 44.27 -1.12
C SER A 481 35.54 45.74 -1.52
N GLU A 482 34.55 46.28 -2.24
CA GLU A 482 34.49 47.71 -2.60
C GLU A 482 34.30 48.59 -1.36
N LEU A 483 33.42 48.21 -0.43
CA LEU A 483 33.22 48.93 0.83
C LEU A 483 34.48 48.91 1.69
N GLN A 484 35.21 47.78 1.72
CA GLN A 484 36.50 47.69 2.42
C GLN A 484 37.53 48.65 1.79
N GLN A 485 37.62 48.70 0.47
CA GLN A 485 38.50 49.64 -0.23
C GLN A 485 38.11 51.11 0.03
N GLN A 486 36.82 51.45 0.09
CA GLN A 486 36.35 52.79 0.46
C GLN A 486 36.68 53.15 1.91
N ILE A 487 36.53 52.22 2.85
CA ILE A 487 36.92 52.40 4.26
C ILE A 487 38.42 52.64 4.37
N ASP A 488 39.24 51.87 3.65
CA ASP A 488 40.69 52.00 3.66
C ASP A 488 41.11 53.35 3.05
N HIS A 489 40.47 53.78 1.96
CA HIS A 489 40.70 55.08 1.34
C HIS A 489 40.31 56.25 2.27
N LEU A 490 39.15 56.18 2.94
CA LEU A 490 38.71 57.20 3.89
C LEU A 490 39.63 57.30 5.12
N GLN A 491 40.15 56.17 5.62
CA GLN A 491 41.15 56.17 6.70
C GLN A 491 42.49 56.78 6.26
N GLN A 492 42.87 56.58 4.99
CA GLN A 492 44.06 57.19 4.41
C GLN A 492 43.91 58.72 4.29
N VAL A 493 42.73 59.19 3.85
CA VAL A 493 42.40 60.62 3.80
C VAL A 493 42.33 61.25 5.20
N GLN A 494 41.80 60.55 6.20
CA GLN A 494 41.83 60.99 7.60
C GLN A 494 43.24 61.13 8.16
N SER A 495 44.16 60.22 7.80
CA SER A 495 45.56 60.29 8.24
C SER A 495 46.35 61.40 7.55
N GLU A 496 45.94 61.83 6.34
CA GLU A 496 46.53 62.96 5.62
C GLU A 496 45.95 64.34 6.01
N GLN A 497 44.71 64.44 6.50
CA GLN A 497 44.04 65.72 6.80
C GLN A 497 44.03 66.18 8.28
N GLY A 498 44.49 65.36 9.22
CA GLY A 498 44.51 65.76 10.64
C GLY A 498 43.13 65.75 11.30
N SER A 499 43.13 65.47 12.60
CA SER A 499 42.06 64.91 13.44
C SER A 499 40.77 65.72 13.69
N ASP A 500 40.34 66.63 12.81
CA ASP A 500 39.34 67.66 13.16
C ASP A 500 37.94 67.50 12.52
N GLN A 501 37.54 66.31 12.05
CA GLN A 501 36.15 66.05 11.59
C GLN A 501 35.50 64.83 12.28
N PRO A 502 34.67 65.05 13.33
CA PRO A 502 33.99 63.96 14.06
C PRO A 502 32.92 63.23 13.23
N ASP A 503 32.31 63.89 12.25
CA ASP A 503 31.27 63.29 11.39
C ASP A 503 31.84 62.20 10.46
N LEU A 504 33.08 62.39 9.97
CA LEU A 504 33.75 61.41 9.11
C LEU A 504 34.18 60.17 9.92
N GLN A 505 34.53 60.36 11.20
CA GLN A 505 34.85 59.27 12.12
C GLN A 505 33.61 58.42 12.44
N GLN A 506 32.46 59.06 12.68
CA GLN A 506 31.20 58.34 12.88
C GLN A 506 30.79 57.52 11.64
N LEU A 507 31.00 58.06 10.43
CA LEU A 507 30.69 57.34 9.19
C LEU A 507 31.62 56.12 9.00
N VAL A 508 32.93 56.27 9.28
CA VAL A 508 33.89 55.15 9.24
C VAL A 508 33.55 54.08 10.28
N ASP A 509 33.15 54.46 11.49
CA ASP A 509 32.75 53.52 12.54
C ASP A 509 31.42 52.83 12.19
N GLN A 510 30.48 53.52 11.55
CA GLN A 510 29.23 52.94 11.06
C GLN A 510 29.47 51.95 9.90
N LEU A 511 30.37 52.28 8.98
CA LEU A 511 30.77 51.38 7.88
C LEU A 511 31.54 50.16 8.39
N ARG A 512 32.40 50.30 9.41
CA ARG A 512 33.07 49.18 10.09
C ARG A 512 32.07 48.28 10.80
N ALA A 513 31.07 48.85 11.49
CA ALA A 513 30.01 48.08 12.13
C ALA A 513 29.17 47.30 11.11
N SER A 514 28.83 47.91 9.97
CA SER A 514 28.14 47.25 8.86
C SER A 514 28.98 46.12 8.24
N ASN A 515 30.28 46.34 8.03
CA ASN A 515 31.19 45.32 7.51
C ASN A 515 31.34 44.12 8.48
N ASN A 516 31.43 44.39 9.78
CA ASN A 516 31.44 43.33 10.80
C ASN A 516 30.13 42.54 10.80
N MET A 517 28.98 43.21 10.72
CA MET A 517 27.68 42.53 10.63
C MET A 517 27.57 41.65 9.37
N MET A 518 28.09 42.11 8.22
CA MET A 518 28.14 41.32 6.99
C MET A 518 29.12 40.14 7.09
N LYS A 519 30.27 40.30 7.77
CA LYS A 519 31.19 39.21 8.06
C LYS A 519 30.56 38.16 8.98
N ASP A 520 29.82 38.59 9.99
CA ASP A 520 29.09 37.70 10.89
C ASP A 520 27.98 36.94 10.13
N GLN A 521 27.22 37.61 9.27
CA GLN A 521 26.25 36.95 8.38
C GLN A 521 26.90 35.95 7.43
N SER A 522 28.06 36.30 6.86
CA SER A 522 28.83 35.40 5.99
C SER A 522 29.36 34.19 6.77
N ALA A 523 29.81 34.37 8.02
CA ALA A 523 30.24 33.29 8.90
C ALA A 523 29.08 32.37 9.29
N ILE A 524 27.91 32.92 9.60
CA ILE A 524 26.69 32.15 9.88
C ILE A 524 26.28 31.33 8.65
N THR A 525 26.30 31.94 7.46
CA THR A 525 25.97 31.25 6.21
C THR A 525 26.98 30.15 5.89
N ALA A 526 28.27 30.38 6.13
CA ALA A 526 29.31 29.39 5.96
C ALA A 526 29.16 28.20 6.93
N ASN A 527 28.82 28.47 8.20
CA ASN A 527 28.50 27.42 9.17
C ASN A 527 27.26 26.62 8.75
N HIS A 528 26.19 27.29 8.31
CA HIS A 528 25.00 26.60 7.83
C HIS A 528 25.29 25.71 6.61
N GLN A 529 26.12 26.17 5.68
CA GLN A 529 26.59 25.35 4.56
C GLN A 529 27.49 24.19 5.00
N ALA A 530 28.28 24.35 6.06
CA ALA A 530 29.09 23.28 6.63
C ALA A 530 28.21 22.21 7.31
N GLU A 531 27.21 22.62 8.09
CA GLU A 531 26.20 21.75 8.69
C GLU A 531 25.43 20.98 7.60
N GLN A 532 24.97 21.65 6.54
CA GLN A 532 24.31 20.97 5.41
C GLN A 532 25.22 19.94 4.74
N ARG A 533 26.52 20.22 4.58
CA ARG A 533 27.48 19.24 4.04
C ARG A 533 27.67 18.04 4.97
N GLU A 534 27.66 18.27 6.28
CA GLU A 534 27.75 17.21 7.28
C GLU A 534 26.49 16.34 7.27
N THR A 535 25.30 16.92 7.21
CA THR A 535 24.02 16.18 7.06
C THR A 535 23.99 15.37 5.76
N ILE A 536 24.42 15.95 4.63
CA ILE A 536 24.51 15.20 3.37
C ILE A 536 25.51 14.04 3.47
N LYS A 537 26.61 14.23 4.21
CA LYS A 537 27.58 13.15 4.45
C LYS A 537 26.96 12.05 5.31
N GLN A 538 26.29 12.38 6.41
CA GLN A 538 25.58 11.42 7.26
C GLN A 538 24.54 10.62 6.46
N LEU A 539 23.72 11.30 5.64
CA LEU A 539 22.74 10.64 4.77
C LEU A 539 23.40 9.72 3.73
N ARG A 540 24.57 10.10 3.18
CA ARG A 540 25.32 9.22 2.27
C ARG A 540 25.87 8.00 2.99
N ASP A 541 26.39 8.17 4.20
CA ASP A 541 26.93 7.08 5.01
C ASP A 541 25.80 6.11 5.43
N GLU A 542 24.62 6.63 5.79
CA GLU A 542 23.42 5.81 6.07
C GLU A 542 22.92 5.06 4.83
N LEU A 543 22.83 5.72 3.67
CA LEU A 543 22.46 5.06 2.41
C LEU A 543 23.46 3.98 2.01
N GLN A 544 24.75 4.21 2.24
CA GLN A 544 25.79 3.22 1.99
C GLN A 544 25.65 2.05 2.97
N GLN A 545 25.39 2.31 4.25
CA GLN A 545 25.14 1.27 5.25
C GLN A 545 23.90 0.42 4.91
N GLN A 546 22.81 1.03 4.45
CA GLN A 546 21.62 0.32 3.99
C GLN A 546 21.90 -0.55 2.77
N ARG A 547 22.70 -0.05 1.81
CA ARG A 547 23.14 -0.85 0.64
C ARG A 547 23.98 -2.05 1.08
N ASP A 548 24.92 -1.86 2.00
CA ASP A 548 25.80 -2.93 2.47
C ASP A 548 24.98 -4.00 3.22
N GLN A 549 24.01 -3.61 4.04
CA GLN A 549 23.07 -4.53 4.70
C GLN A 549 22.20 -5.31 3.70
N MET A 550 21.69 -4.65 2.66
CA MET A 550 20.92 -5.32 1.60
C MET A 550 21.79 -6.36 0.86
N GLN A 551 23.06 -6.01 0.59
CA GLN A 551 23.99 -6.90 -0.07
C GLN A 551 24.37 -8.10 0.81
N GLU A 552 24.56 -7.90 2.11
CA GLU A 552 24.77 -8.97 3.08
C GLU A 552 23.56 -9.92 3.15
N MET A 553 22.34 -9.36 3.23
CA MET A 553 21.09 -10.14 3.20
C MET A 553 20.96 -10.98 1.91
N LEU A 554 21.36 -10.44 0.76
CA LEU A 554 21.35 -11.19 -0.50
C LEU A 554 22.38 -12.34 -0.50
N VAL A 555 23.55 -12.13 0.08
CA VAL A 555 24.57 -13.18 0.25
C VAL A 555 24.03 -14.28 1.17
N ASP A 556 23.43 -13.92 2.30
CA ASP A 556 22.83 -14.86 3.24
C ASP A 556 21.68 -15.63 2.60
N LYS A 557 20.77 -14.96 1.89
CA LYS A 557 19.66 -15.61 1.16
C LYS A 557 20.17 -16.62 0.15
N ASN A 558 21.23 -16.30 -0.59
CA ASN A 558 21.88 -17.25 -1.50
C ASN A 558 22.54 -18.40 -0.76
N GLY A 559 23.13 -18.15 0.41
CA GLY A 559 23.67 -19.18 1.30
C GLY A 559 22.59 -20.16 1.78
N TRP A 560 21.48 -19.64 2.28
CA TRP A 560 20.32 -20.43 2.71
C TRP A 560 19.69 -21.22 1.57
N SER A 561 19.58 -20.63 0.39
CA SER A 561 19.06 -21.33 -0.80
C SER A 561 19.94 -22.52 -1.19
N LYS A 562 21.27 -22.36 -1.16
CA LYS A 562 22.20 -23.47 -1.39
C LYS A 562 22.09 -24.56 -0.33
N GLN A 563 21.99 -24.20 0.95
CA GLN A 563 21.81 -25.17 2.03
C GLN A 563 20.48 -25.93 1.90
N LYS A 564 19.39 -25.23 1.55
CA LYS A 564 18.08 -25.84 1.28
C LYS A 564 18.18 -26.86 0.14
N GLN A 565 18.80 -26.49 -0.98
CA GLN A 565 18.99 -27.39 -2.11
C GLN A 565 19.83 -28.63 -1.73
N GLN A 566 20.91 -28.46 -0.97
CA GLN A 566 21.71 -29.59 -0.47
C GLN A 566 20.90 -30.52 0.45
N LEU A 567 20.05 -29.97 1.31
CA LEU A 567 19.18 -30.77 2.18
C LEU A 567 18.10 -31.50 1.37
N GLU A 568 17.51 -30.85 0.36
CA GLU A 568 16.56 -31.49 -0.55
C GLU A 568 17.20 -32.65 -1.33
N GLU A 569 18.43 -32.48 -1.82
CA GLU A 569 19.20 -33.55 -2.45
C GLU A 569 19.47 -34.71 -1.48
N GLN A 570 19.87 -34.42 -0.24
CA GLN A 570 20.09 -35.45 0.78
C GLN A 570 18.78 -36.20 1.11
N VAL A 571 17.67 -35.48 1.27
CA VAL A 571 16.36 -36.09 1.52
C VAL A 571 15.92 -36.94 0.33
N SER A 572 16.13 -36.47 -0.90
CA SER A 572 15.85 -37.22 -2.13
C SER A 572 16.69 -38.50 -2.21
N PHE A 573 17.98 -38.41 -1.88
CA PHE A 573 18.88 -39.56 -1.81
C PHE A 573 18.41 -40.58 -0.77
N VAL A 574 18.08 -40.13 0.44
CA VAL A 574 17.56 -41.01 1.51
C VAL A 574 16.25 -41.65 1.10
N LYS A 575 15.33 -40.91 0.48
CA LYS A 575 14.08 -41.46 -0.06
C LYS A 575 14.33 -42.52 -1.13
N SER A 576 15.18 -42.24 -2.10
CA SER A 576 15.54 -43.19 -3.16
C SER A 576 16.16 -44.47 -2.58
N ASN A 577 17.08 -44.33 -1.62
CA ASN A 577 17.71 -45.45 -0.95
C ASN A 577 16.71 -46.28 -0.11
N ALA A 578 15.82 -45.59 0.61
CA ALA A 578 14.75 -46.24 1.37
C ALA A 578 13.79 -47.00 0.44
N THR A 579 13.35 -46.40 -0.67
CA THR A 579 12.52 -47.06 -1.68
C THR A 579 13.21 -48.29 -2.27
N ALA A 580 14.48 -48.17 -2.67
CA ALA A 580 15.25 -49.30 -3.20
C ALA A 580 15.42 -50.43 -2.15
N THR A 581 15.58 -50.07 -0.87
CA THR A 581 15.66 -51.03 0.23
C THR A 581 14.32 -51.72 0.45
N ILE A 582 13.22 -50.98 0.44
CA ILE A 582 11.86 -51.52 0.54
C ILE A 582 11.59 -52.46 -0.63
N GLU A 583 11.90 -52.09 -1.87
CA GLU A 583 11.73 -52.95 -3.05
C GLU A 583 12.53 -54.25 -2.93
N ARG A 584 13.77 -54.20 -2.47
CA ARG A 584 14.57 -55.41 -2.20
C ARG A 584 13.92 -56.29 -1.14
N LEU A 585 13.49 -55.70 -0.02
CA LEU A 585 12.84 -56.45 1.07
C LEU A 585 11.51 -57.07 0.61
N THR A 586 10.73 -56.35 -0.19
CA THR A 586 9.48 -56.86 -0.78
C THR A 586 9.75 -58.04 -1.72
N ARG A 587 10.73 -57.93 -2.63
CA ARG A 587 11.12 -59.06 -3.50
C ARG A 587 11.63 -60.26 -2.70
N TYR A 588 12.41 -60.04 -1.63
CA TYR A 588 12.85 -61.12 -0.75
C TYR A 588 11.68 -61.79 -0.04
N ARG A 589 10.69 -61.01 0.42
CA ARG A 589 9.45 -61.53 1.03
C ARG A 589 8.65 -62.37 0.03
N GLU A 590 8.45 -61.86 -1.19
CA GLU A 590 7.74 -62.58 -2.26
C GLU A 590 8.43 -63.91 -2.58
N GLN A 591 9.75 -63.91 -2.76
CA GLN A 591 10.53 -65.14 -2.98
C GLN A 591 10.42 -66.14 -1.81
N ALA A 592 10.37 -65.64 -0.57
CA ALA A 592 10.18 -66.47 0.61
C ALA A 592 8.77 -67.07 0.66
N GLN A 593 7.73 -66.28 0.35
CA GLN A 593 6.35 -66.75 0.26
C GLN A 593 6.19 -67.81 -0.83
N GLU A 594 6.77 -67.58 -2.00
CA GLU A 594 6.71 -68.54 -3.12
C GLU A 594 7.41 -69.88 -2.76
N LYS A 595 8.52 -69.82 -2.00
CA LYS A 595 9.15 -71.02 -1.44
C LYS A 595 8.27 -71.72 -0.42
N ILE A 596 7.61 -70.98 0.47
CA ILE A 596 6.67 -71.53 1.45
C ILE A 596 5.52 -72.23 0.72
N GLU A 597 4.88 -71.59 -0.24
CA GLU A 597 3.81 -72.20 -1.04
C GLU A 597 4.27 -73.48 -1.76
N LYS A 598 5.46 -73.46 -2.38
CA LYS A 598 6.04 -74.67 -3.00
C LYS A 598 6.28 -75.79 -1.99
N LEU A 599 6.73 -75.47 -0.77
CA LEU A 599 6.91 -76.46 0.30
C LEU A 599 5.57 -76.97 0.83
N GLU A 600 4.58 -76.10 1.03
CA GLU A 600 3.22 -76.46 1.42
C GLU A 600 2.54 -77.34 0.36
N GLN A 601 2.74 -77.05 -0.92
CA GLN A 601 2.24 -77.87 -2.02
C GLN A 601 2.88 -79.27 -1.97
N LYS A 602 4.21 -79.36 -1.83
CA LYS A 602 4.92 -80.64 -1.64
C LYS A 602 4.41 -81.41 -0.41
N LEU A 603 4.15 -80.72 0.69
CA LEU A 603 3.58 -81.32 1.91
C LEU A 603 2.16 -81.84 1.66
N ARG A 604 1.31 -81.07 0.98
CA ARG A 604 -0.04 -81.51 0.57
C ARG A 604 0.01 -82.71 -0.37
N ASP A 605 0.92 -82.72 -1.33
CA ASP A 605 1.10 -83.83 -2.26
C ASP A 605 1.60 -85.08 -1.53
N GLN A 606 2.53 -84.95 -0.57
CA GLN A 606 2.97 -86.05 0.30
C GLN A 606 1.85 -86.57 1.22
N GLN A 607 0.95 -85.70 1.69
CA GLN A 607 -0.19 -86.09 2.52
C GLN A 607 -1.33 -86.76 1.73
N LYS A 608 -1.52 -86.38 0.45
CA LYS A 608 -2.50 -87.01 -0.45
C LYS A 608 -2.06 -88.37 -0.98
N ASP A 609 -0.76 -88.66 -0.95
CA ASP A 609 -0.18 -89.88 -1.49
C ASP A 609 0.57 -90.67 -0.39
N PRO A 610 -0.14 -91.20 0.64
CA PRO A 610 0.50 -91.95 1.73
C PRO A 610 1.17 -93.26 1.27
N ALA A 611 0.99 -93.66 0.00
CA ALA A 611 1.56 -94.87 -0.60
C ALA A 611 3.01 -94.71 -1.10
N LYS A 612 3.64 -93.54 -0.94
CA LYS A 612 5.07 -93.30 -1.27
C LYS A 612 5.95 -92.92 -0.07
N ALA A 613 5.42 -92.97 1.15
CA ALA A 613 6.18 -92.73 2.38
C ALA A 613 6.73 -94.02 3.05
N THR A 614 6.69 -95.14 2.32
CA THR A 614 7.49 -96.37 2.52
C THR A 614 8.07 -96.75 1.17
#